data_AF-A0ABD6D0H9-F1
#
_entry.id   AF-A0ABD6D0H9-F1
#
_cell.length_a   1.000
_cell.length_b   1.000
_cell.length_c   1.000
_cell.angle_alpha   90.00
_cell.angle_beta   90.00
_cell.angle_gamma   90.00
#
_symmetry.space_group_name_H-M   'P 1'
#
loop_
_entity.id
_entity.type
_entity.pdbx_description
1 polymer ?
#
loop_
_entity_poly.entity_id
_entity_poly.type
_entity_poly.pdbx_seq_one_letter_code
_entity_poly.pdbx_strand_id
1 'polypeptide(L)'
;MSRQSTRPSARRQVALIVGAFTAVGVALGIVGFVGTDWVRTQFVTAATGSDPATFGPVFVALSVLQTTMTLFFAGPILAATLGLLVGSRFVNHGTAGAVAAAGSLVGFFVLAGAGLAGLALVSGPGTDQTYSLVGAVGPLLLSGATTAATGGVAGLLGSRIVR
;
A
#
# COMPACT_ATOMS: atom_id res chain seq x y z
N MET A 1 14.28 -39.70 -16.90
CA MET A 1 14.11 -38.58 -15.97
C MET A 1 13.03 -37.65 -16.49
N SER A 2 11.79 -37.82 -16.04
CA SER A 2 10.68 -36.93 -16.40
C SER A 2 10.93 -35.55 -15.78
N ARG A 3 11.20 -34.53 -16.60
CA ARG A 3 11.16 -33.14 -16.16
C ARG A 3 9.73 -32.87 -15.68
N GLN A 4 9.49 -32.94 -14.37
CA GLN A 4 8.28 -32.38 -13.78
C GLN A 4 8.25 -30.92 -14.22
N SER A 5 7.35 -30.58 -15.14
CA SER A 5 7.12 -29.20 -15.50
C SER A 5 6.57 -28.54 -14.24
N THR A 6 7.43 -27.85 -13.48
CA THR A 6 7.05 -27.11 -12.29
C THR A 6 6.29 -25.86 -12.74
N ARG A 7 5.06 -26.06 -13.23
CA ARG A 7 4.16 -24.95 -13.53
C ARG A 7 3.97 -24.17 -12.22
N PRO A 8 4.18 -22.85 -12.21
CA PRO A 8 4.00 -22.07 -11.01
C PRO A 8 2.55 -22.23 -10.53
N SER A 9 2.38 -22.65 -9.27
CA SER A 9 1.05 -22.74 -8.70
C SER A 9 0.49 -21.33 -8.47
N ALA A 10 -0.73 -21.09 -8.97
CA ALA A 10 -1.43 -19.82 -8.83
C ALA A 10 -1.43 -19.34 -7.36
N ARG A 11 -1.73 -20.24 -6.43
CA ARG A 11 -1.72 -19.98 -4.99
C ARG A 11 -0.38 -19.45 -4.47
N ARG A 12 0.75 -20.02 -4.92
CA ARG A 12 2.09 -19.57 -4.50
C ARG A 12 2.39 -18.17 -5.02
N GLN A 13 1.99 -17.88 -6.26
CA GLN A 13 2.20 -16.55 -6.83
C GLN A 13 1.33 -15.48 -6.14
N VAL A 14 0.06 -15.81 -5.82
CA VAL A 14 -0.79 -14.94 -5.00
C VAL A 14 -0.13 -14.67 -3.65
N ALA A 15 0.34 -15.72 -2.96
CA ALA A 15 1.01 -15.58 -1.67
C ALA A 15 2.27 -14.70 -1.74
N LEU A 16 3.05 -14.80 -2.82
CA LEU A 16 4.22 -13.93 -3.03
C LEU A 16 3.83 -12.46 -3.22
N ILE A 17 2.79 -12.19 -4.02
CA ILE A 17 2.29 -10.83 -4.21
C ILE A 17 1.82 -10.26 -2.87
N VAL A 18 0.94 -10.98 -2.17
CA VAL A 18 0.42 -10.54 -0.87
C VAL A 18 1.55 -10.35 0.15
N GLY A 19 2.54 -11.24 0.19
CA GLY A 19 3.69 -11.13 1.07
C GLY A 19 4.53 -9.87 0.80
N ALA A 20 4.77 -9.54 -0.47
CA ALA A 20 5.50 -8.32 -0.85
C ALA A 20 4.73 -7.05 -0.45
N PHE A 21 3.42 -7.01 -0.71
CA PHE A 21 2.55 -5.93 -0.26
C PHE A 21 2.55 -5.78 1.27
N THR A 22 2.48 -6.90 1.98
CA THR A 22 2.52 -6.91 3.46
C THR A 22 3.81 -6.31 3.97
N ALA A 23 4.96 -6.73 3.43
CA ALA A 23 6.26 -6.20 3.84
C ALA A 23 6.36 -4.68 3.62
N VAL A 24 5.90 -4.19 2.47
CA VAL A 24 5.90 -2.74 2.18
C VAL A 24 4.90 -1.99 3.07
N GLY A 25 3.71 -2.54 3.32
CA GLY A 25 2.72 -1.93 4.20
C GLY A 25 3.21 -1.78 5.64
N VAL A 26 3.86 -2.81 6.19
CA VAL A 26 4.49 -2.75 7.52
C VAL A 26 5.58 -1.68 7.54
N ALA A 27 6.46 -1.65 6.53
CA ALA A 27 7.51 -0.65 6.45
C ALA A 27 6.95 0.79 6.38
N LEU A 28 5.94 1.03 5.54
CA LEU A 28 5.27 2.32 5.43
C LEU A 28 4.52 2.70 6.70
N GLY A 29 3.92 1.74 7.42
CA GLY A 29 3.29 1.97 8.72
C GLY A 29 4.30 2.44 9.77
N ILE A 30 5.46 1.79 9.84
CA ILE A 30 6.54 2.18 10.76
C ILE A 30 7.07 3.58 10.40
N VAL A 31 7.38 3.82 9.13
CA VAL A 31 7.88 5.12 8.66
C VAL A 31 6.84 6.22 8.86
N GLY A 32 5.57 5.93 8.60
CA GLY A 32 4.46 6.87 8.81
C GLY A 32 4.29 7.25 10.27
N PHE A 33 4.39 6.28 11.18
CA PHE A 33 4.37 6.53 12.63
C PHE A 33 5.54 7.43 13.05
N VAL A 34 6.78 7.04 12.72
CA VAL A 34 7.99 7.79 13.10
C VAL A 34 7.98 9.20 12.49
N GLY A 35 7.59 9.33 11.22
CA GLY A 35 7.53 10.62 10.53
C GLY A 35 6.47 11.54 11.13
N THR A 36 5.27 11.02 11.42
CA THR A 36 4.19 11.82 12.02
C THR A 36 4.54 12.26 13.44
N ASP A 37 5.18 11.40 14.23
CA ASP A 37 5.62 11.75 15.57
C ASP A 37 6.73 12.82 15.56
N TRP A 38 7.65 12.73 14.60
CA TRP A 38 8.64 13.77 14.36
C TRP A 38 8.01 15.11 13.96
N VAL A 39 7.04 15.10 13.04
CA VAL A 39 6.25 16.30 12.67
C VAL A 39 5.58 16.92 13.90
N ARG A 40 4.91 16.11 14.72
CA ARG A 40 4.27 16.56 15.96
C ARG A 40 5.28 17.24 16.89
N THR A 41 6.48 16.66 17.00
CA THR A 41 7.54 17.23 17.82
C THR A 41 7.92 18.64 17.33
N GLN A 42 8.10 18.80 16.01
CA GLN A 42 8.51 20.08 15.43
C GLN A 42 7.41 21.16 15.52
N PHE A 43 6.17 20.80 15.26
CA PHE A 43 5.09 21.77 15.06
C PHE A 43 4.14 21.94 16.25
N VAL A 44 4.19 21.04 17.23
CA VAL A 44 3.32 21.11 18.43
C VAL A 44 4.17 21.26 19.69
N THR A 45 5.08 20.34 19.99
CA THR A 45 5.73 20.31 21.31
C THR A 45 6.95 21.21 21.43
N ALA A 46 7.78 21.29 20.38
CA ALA A 46 8.99 22.10 20.36
C ALA A 46 8.80 23.45 19.65
N ALA A 47 7.57 23.76 19.21
CA ALA A 47 7.29 24.96 18.45
C ALA A 47 7.40 26.22 19.33
N THR A 48 8.24 27.18 18.92
CA THR A 48 8.47 28.44 19.63
C THR A 48 7.78 29.64 18.96
N GLY A 49 6.88 29.39 18.00
CA GLY A 49 6.16 30.43 17.26
C GLY A 49 5.05 31.11 18.09
N SER A 50 4.37 32.10 17.50
CA SER A 50 3.31 32.86 18.19
C SER A 50 2.05 32.03 18.49
N ASP A 51 1.67 31.11 17.60
CA ASP A 51 0.39 30.37 17.69
C ASP A 51 0.51 28.86 17.37
N PRO A 52 1.38 28.11 18.06
CA PRO A 52 1.60 26.68 17.78
C PRO A 52 0.36 25.80 18.02
N ALA A 53 -0.50 26.17 18.98
CA ALA A 53 -1.74 25.44 19.26
C ALA A 53 -2.76 25.50 18.11
N THR A 54 -2.72 26.57 17.30
CA THR A 54 -3.66 26.77 16.20
C THR A 54 -3.19 26.08 14.93
N PHE A 55 -1.91 26.22 14.58
CA PHE A 55 -1.38 25.74 13.29
C PHE A 55 -0.70 24.37 13.38
N GLY A 56 -0.09 24.03 14.52
CA GLY A 56 0.61 22.77 14.71
C GLY A 56 -0.25 21.53 14.41
N PRO A 57 -1.47 21.43 14.98
CA PRO A 57 -2.38 20.32 14.70
C PRO A 57 -2.76 20.16 13.23
N VAL A 58 -2.87 21.28 12.48
CA VAL A 58 -3.17 21.26 11.04
C VAL A 58 -2.04 20.60 10.26
N PHE A 59 -0.78 20.92 10.57
CA PHE A 59 0.38 20.30 9.91
C PHE A 59 0.49 18.81 10.21
N VAL A 60 0.15 18.39 11.44
CA VAL A 60 0.07 16.97 11.81
C VAL A 60 -1.02 16.28 10.98
N ALA A 61 -2.21 16.86 10.88
CA ALA A 61 -3.31 16.31 10.09
C ALA A 61 -2.96 16.18 8.59
N LEU A 62 -2.31 17.19 8.00
CA LEU A 62 -1.83 17.16 6.62
C LEU A 62 -0.76 16.08 6.40
N SER A 63 0.13 15.90 7.38
CA SER A 63 1.18 14.87 7.30
C SER A 63 0.58 13.46 7.32
N VAL A 64 -0.44 13.23 8.16
CA VAL A 64 -1.19 11.97 8.18
C VAL A 64 -1.91 11.75 6.84
N LEU A 65 -2.59 12.78 6.31
CA LEU A 65 -3.27 12.71 5.02
C LEU A 65 -2.31 12.37 3.88
N GLN A 66 -1.16 13.06 3.82
CA GLN A 66 -0.13 12.83 2.81
C GLN A 66 0.45 11.41 2.89
N THR A 67 0.68 10.91 4.11
CA THR A 67 1.18 9.55 4.33
C THR A 67 0.16 8.52 3.84
N THR A 68 -1.12 8.72 4.13
CA THR A 68 -2.20 7.85 3.60
C THR A 68 -2.31 7.90 2.09
N MET A 69 -2.20 9.09 1.47
CA MET A 69 -2.17 9.19 0.02
C MET A 69 -0.99 8.42 -0.57
N THR A 70 0.19 8.52 0.05
CA THR A 70 1.40 7.80 -0.37
C THR A 70 1.20 6.28 -0.27
N LEU A 71 0.55 5.81 0.80
CA LEU A 71 0.18 4.40 0.97
C LEU A 71 -0.72 3.92 -0.17
N PHE A 72 -1.71 4.73 -0.57
CA PHE A 72 -2.60 4.41 -1.67
C PHE A 72 -1.88 4.40 -3.02
N PHE A 73 -0.97 5.33 -3.27
CA PHE A 73 -0.14 5.37 -4.48
C PHE A 73 0.86 4.22 -4.58
N ALA A 74 1.38 3.72 -3.45
CA ALA A 74 2.29 2.58 -3.43
C ALA A 74 1.63 1.31 -3.98
N GLY A 75 0.31 1.17 -3.81
CA GLY A 75 -0.46 0.02 -4.25
C GLY A 75 -0.33 -0.28 -5.74
N PRO A 76 -0.77 0.61 -6.64
CA PRO A 76 -0.67 0.42 -8.09
C PRO A 76 0.77 0.22 -8.57
N ILE A 77 1.75 0.90 -7.96
CA ILE A 77 3.17 0.76 -8.32
C ILE A 77 3.64 -0.68 -8.05
N LEU A 78 3.39 -1.20 -6.84
CA LEU A 78 3.74 -2.58 -6.50
C LEU A 78 2.98 -3.59 -7.36
N ALA A 79 1.69 -3.36 -7.61
CA ALA A 79 0.89 -4.22 -8.46
C ALA A 79 1.43 -4.28 -9.89
N ALA A 80 1.86 -3.15 -10.45
CA ALA A 80 2.48 -3.11 -11.77
C ALA A 80 3.77 -3.93 -11.81
N THR A 81 4.68 -3.69 -10.86
CA THR A 81 5.97 -4.40 -10.82
C THR A 81 5.78 -5.90 -10.59
N LEU A 82 5.01 -6.27 -9.56
CA LEU A 82 4.78 -7.68 -9.22
C LEU A 82 3.94 -8.39 -10.27
N GLY A 83 2.97 -7.69 -10.87
CA GLY A 83 2.17 -8.21 -11.97
C GLY A 83 3.04 -8.59 -13.16
N LEU A 84 3.94 -7.71 -13.61
CA LEU A 84 4.88 -8.03 -14.70
C LEU A 84 5.76 -9.24 -14.37
N LEU A 85 6.35 -9.25 -13.17
CA LEU A 85 7.26 -10.31 -12.73
C LEU A 85 6.56 -11.66 -12.58
N VAL A 86 5.40 -11.70 -11.93
CA VAL A 86 4.62 -12.92 -11.72
C VAL A 86 3.99 -13.39 -13.02
N GLY A 87 3.46 -12.47 -13.82
CA GLY A 87 2.83 -12.74 -15.10
C GLY A 87 3.75 -13.46 -16.07
N SER A 88 5.03 -13.10 -16.09
CA SER A 88 6.08 -13.73 -16.92
C SER A 88 6.24 -15.24 -16.69
N ARG A 89 5.72 -15.77 -15.58
CA ARG A 89 5.82 -17.19 -15.25
C ARG A 89 4.65 -18.03 -15.78
N PHE A 90 3.60 -17.41 -16.30
CA PHE A 90 2.40 -18.09 -16.78
C PHE A 90 2.33 -18.13 -18.31
N VAL A 91 2.06 -19.31 -18.86
CA VAL A 91 1.80 -19.49 -20.30
C VAL A 91 0.38 -19.01 -20.67
N ASN A 92 -0.60 -19.22 -19.78
CA ASN A 92 -1.97 -18.75 -20.00
C ASN A 92 -2.12 -17.30 -19.54
N HIS A 93 -2.33 -16.40 -20.51
CA HIS A 93 -2.48 -14.96 -20.27
C HIS A 93 -3.62 -14.64 -19.30
N GLY A 94 -4.80 -15.25 -19.50
CA GLY A 94 -5.97 -15.01 -18.64
C GLY A 94 -5.71 -15.40 -17.19
N THR A 95 -5.05 -16.54 -16.97
CA THR A 95 -4.64 -16.97 -15.63
C THR A 95 -3.62 -16.00 -15.01
N ALA A 96 -2.65 -15.52 -15.80
CA ALA A 96 -1.66 -14.54 -15.35
C ALA A 96 -2.31 -13.26 -14.84
N GLY A 97 -3.24 -12.70 -15.62
CA GLY A 97 -4.00 -11.51 -15.26
C GLY A 97 -4.86 -11.72 -14.01
N ALA A 98 -5.61 -12.82 -13.95
CA ALA A 98 -6.48 -13.11 -12.81
C ALA A 98 -5.69 -13.29 -11.50
N VAL A 99 -4.56 -14.01 -11.54
CA VAL A 99 -3.68 -14.21 -10.38
C VAL A 99 -3.08 -12.89 -9.91
N ALA A 100 -2.58 -12.07 -10.83
CA ALA A 100 -1.98 -10.79 -10.49
C ALA A 100 -3.03 -9.79 -9.96
N ALA A 101 -4.24 -9.75 -10.54
CA ALA A 101 -5.33 -8.90 -10.06
C ALA A 101 -5.78 -9.31 -8.66
N ALA A 102 -6.06 -10.60 -8.44
CA ALA A 102 -6.51 -11.10 -7.14
C ALA A 102 -5.45 -10.92 -6.06
N GLY A 103 -4.18 -11.25 -6.37
CA GLY A 103 -3.07 -11.06 -5.45
C GLY A 103 -2.85 -9.59 -5.11
N SER A 104 -2.97 -8.69 -6.08
CA SER A 104 -2.81 -7.25 -5.87
C SER A 104 -3.97 -6.64 -5.09
N LEU A 105 -5.22 -7.12 -5.30
CA LEU A 105 -6.38 -6.67 -4.52
C LEU A 105 -6.23 -7.01 -3.04
N VAL A 106 -5.96 -8.28 -2.75
CA VAL A 106 -5.78 -8.74 -1.37
C VAL A 106 -4.54 -8.10 -0.75
N GLY A 107 -3.43 -8.07 -1.51
CA GLY A 107 -2.19 -7.44 -1.09
C GLY A 107 -2.39 -5.96 -0.74
N PHE A 108 -3.12 -5.21 -1.56
CA PHE A 108 -3.42 -3.81 -1.29
C PHE A 108 -4.14 -3.61 0.04
N PHE A 109 -5.18 -4.38 0.34
CA PHE A 109 -5.90 -4.21 1.61
C PHE A 109 -5.05 -4.60 2.82
N VAL A 110 -4.17 -5.59 2.68
CA VAL A 110 -3.20 -5.92 3.73
C VAL A 110 -2.17 -4.80 3.92
N LEU A 111 -1.63 -4.26 2.81
CA LEU A 111 -0.73 -3.12 2.83
C LEU A 111 -1.38 -1.90 3.49
N ALA A 112 -2.60 -1.58 3.06
CA ALA A 112 -3.35 -0.45 3.56
C ALA A 112 -3.69 -0.63 5.04
N GLY A 113 -4.15 -1.82 5.44
CA GLY A 113 -4.42 -2.15 6.83
C GLY A 113 -3.17 -2.00 7.71
N ALA A 114 -2.02 -2.54 7.29
CA ALA A 114 -0.78 -2.43 8.04
C ALA A 114 -0.28 -0.97 8.14
N GLY A 115 -0.33 -0.23 7.04
CA GLY A 115 0.07 1.18 7.01
C GLY A 115 -0.82 2.07 7.88
N LEU A 116 -2.14 1.92 7.75
CA LEU A 116 -3.13 2.64 8.54
C LEU A 116 -3.07 2.25 10.02
N ALA A 117 -2.78 0.98 10.35
CA ALA A 117 -2.56 0.57 11.72
C ALA A 117 -1.38 1.31 12.35
N GLY A 118 -0.26 1.47 11.63
CA GLY A 118 0.87 2.29 12.09
C GLY A 118 0.49 3.75 12.35
N LEU A 119 -0.29 4.35 11.46
CA LEU A 119 -0.81 5.72 11.65
C LEU A 119 -1.79 5.82 12.81
N ALA A 120 -2.62 4.81 13.05
CA ALA A 120 -3.58 4.78 14.16
C ALA A 120 -2.90 4.72 15.54
N LEU A 121 -1.63 4.31 15.61
CA LEU A 121 -0.83 4.35 16.83
C LEU A 121 -0.34 5.75 17.19
N VAL A 122 -0.47 6.72 16.27
CA VAL A 122 -0.10 8.13 16.54
C VAL A 122 -1.14 8.73 17.48
N SER A 123 -0.77 8.91 18.75
CA SER A 123 -1.59 9.54 19.78
C SER A 123 -0.85 10.69 20.47
N GLY A 124 -1.56 11.71 20.95
CA GLY A 124 -0.98 12.79 21.75
C GLY A 124 -1.44 14.20 21.30
N PRO A 125 -0.83 15.27 21.81
CA PRO A 125 -1.24 16.63 21.50
C PRO A 125 -1.24 16.91 19.99
N GLY A 126 -2.29 17.60 19.52
CA GLY A 126 -2.43 18.02 18.12
C GLY A 126 -2.91 16.94 17.15
N THR A 127 -3.34 15.77 17.63
CA THR A 127 -3.96 14.74 16.76
C THR A 127 -5.46 14.91 16.58
N ASP A 128 -6.10 15.83 17.30
CA ASP A 128 -7.56 15.99 17.32
C ASP A 128 -8.16 16.43 15.98
N GLN A 129 -7.34 17.03 15.12
CA GLN A 129 -7.72 17.47 13.78
C GLN A 129 -7.42 16.43 12.68
N THR A 130 -6.91 15.25 13.05
CA THR A 130 -6.72 14.17 12.07
C THR A 130 -8.08 13.72 11.54
N TYR A 131 -8.14 13.44 10.23
CA TYR A 131 -9.38 13.03 9.59
C TYR A 131 -9.82 11.65 10.10
N SER A 132 -11.13 11.39 10.10
CA SER A 132 -11.65 10.10 10.52
C SER A 132 -11.30 8.99 9.53
N LEU A 133 -10.91 7.81 10.02
CA LEU A 133 -10.64 6.62 9.19
C LEU A 133 -11.82 6.28 8.26
N VAL A 134 -13.05 6.53 8.71
CA VAL A 134 -14.28 6.33 7.91
C VAL A 134 -14.29 7.22 6.67
N GLY A 135 -13.78 8.46 6.76
CA GLY A 135 -13.66 9.36 5.62
C GLY A 135 -12.71 8.87 4.53
N ALA A 136 -11.79 7.96 4.84
CA ALA A 136 -10.86 7.38 3.88
C ALA A 136 -11.39 6.11 3.18
N VAL A 137 -12.57 5.59 3.55
CA VAL A 137 -13.10 4.34 2.99
C VAL A 137 -13.31 4.44 1.48
N GLY A 138 -13.90 5.53 0.98
CA GLY A 138 -14.12 5.74 -0.46
C GLY A 138 -12.81 5.71 -1.26
N PRO A 139 -11.83 6.58 -0.94
CA PRO A 139 -10.51 6.55 -1.55
C PRO A 139 -9.78 5.20 -1.41
N LEU A 140 -9.90 4.52 -0.27
CA LEU A 140 -9.31 3.21 -0.02
C LEU A 140 -9.87 2.15 -1.00
N LEU A 141 -11.19 2.07 -1.12
CA LEU A 141 -11.84 1.10 -2.02
C LEU A 141 -11.50 1.38 -3.49
N LEU A 142 -11.50 2.65 -3.89
CA LEU A 142 -11.11 3.04 -5.24
C LEU A 142 -9.64 2.67 -5.52
N SER A 143 -8.76 2.93 -4.56
CA SER A 143 -7.33 2.59 -4.67
C SER A 143 -7.11 1.07 -4.74
N GLY A 144 -7.90 0.28 -4.01
CA GLY A 144 -7.87 -1.18 -4.11
C GLY A 144 -8.31 -1.68 -5.49
N ALA A 145 -9.38 -1.11 -6.03
CA ALA A 145 -9.87 -1.45 -7.37
C ALA A 145 -8.83 -1.08 -8.46
N THR A 146 -8.24 0.12 -8.39
CA THR A 146 -7.21 0.55 -9.35
C THR A 146 -5.93 -0.29 -9.21
N THR A 147 -5.56 -0.67 -7.99
CA THR A 147 -4.41 -1.56 -7.73
C THR A 147 -4.64 -2.95 -8.34
N ALA A 148 -5.83 -3.52 -8.15
CA ALA A 148 -6.20 -4.81 -8.74
C ALA A 148 -6.19 -4.76 -10.27
N ALA A 149 -6.79 -3.72 -10.86
CA ALA A 149 -6.79 -3.51 -12.31
C ALA A 149 -5.36 -3.39 -12.86
N THR A 150 -4.52 -2.58 -12.20
CA THR A 150 -3.11 -2.37 -12.56
C THR A 150 -2.34 -3.69 -12.51
N GLY A 151 -2.50 -4.45 -11.44
CA GLY A 151 -1.88 -5.78 -11.29
C GLY A 151 -2.34 -6.76 -12.36
N GLY A 152 -3.64 -6.78 -12.67
CA GLY A 152 -4.18 -7.64 -13.73
C GLY A 152 -3.63 -7.32 -15.11
N VAL A 153 -3.61 -6.04 -15.49
CA VAL A 153 -3.04 -5.58 -16.77
C VAL A 153 -1.55 -5.89 -16.84
N ALA A 154 -0.80 -5.60 -15.79
CA ALA A 154 0.62 -5.92 -15.70
C ALA A 154 0.89 -7.43 -15.78
N GLY A 155 0.05 -8.26 -15.14
CA GLY A 155 0.10 -9.72 -15.22
C GLY A 155 -0.10 -10.23 -16.65
N LEU A 156 -1.10 -9.69 -17.35
CA LEU A 156 -1.34 -9.99 -18.76
C LEU A 156 -0.13 -9.62 -19.63
N LEU A 157 0.41 -8.42 -19.46
CA LEU A 157 1.58 -7.95 -20.20
C LEU A 157 2.82 -8.80 -19.90
N GLY A 158 3.06 -9.10 -18.62
CA GLY A 158 4.19 -9.91 -18.17
C GLY A 158 4.22 -11.28 -18.83
N SER A 159 3.06 -11.93 -18.97
CA SER A 159 2.94 -13.25 -19.63
C SER A 159 3.28 -13.24 -21.13
N ARG A 160 3.42 -12.07 -21.75
CA ARG A 160 3.86 -11.94 -23.15
C ARG A 160 5.36 -11.76 -23.31
N ILE A 161 6.09 -11.48 -22.22
CA ILE A 161 7.54 -11.22 -22.23
C ILE A 161 8.32 -12.53 -22.41
N VAL A 162 7.83 -13.63 -21.84
CA VAL A 162 8.44 -14.95 -21.98
C VAL A 162 7.67 -15.71 -23.07
N ARG A 163 8.27 -15.83 -24.26
CA ARG A 163 7.82 -16.72 -25.33
C ARG A 163 8.68 -17.98 -25.34
#